data_AF-A0A7V9J0J3-F1
#
_entry.id   AF-A0A7V9J0J3-F1
#
_cell.length_a   1.000
_cell.length_b   1.000
_cell.length_c   1.000
_cell.angle_alpha   90.00
_cell.angle_beta   90.00
_cell.angle_gamma   90.00
#
_symmetry.space_group_name_H-M   'P 1'
#
loop_
_entity.id
_entity.type
_entity.pdbx_description
1 polymer ?
#
loop_
_entity_poly.entity_id
_entity_poly.type
_entity_poly.pdbx_seq_one_letter_code
_entity_poly.pdbx_strand_id
1 'polypeptide(L)'
;MVRKQLYLTSEQDQRLKRRAAQLGMSEAELVRRALDAALASDTEPLAVQNTRRAALEEFFAGADAIVDHYGPSIGRLNRVELYAEREAKLLKR
;
A
#
# COMPACT_ATOMS: atom_id res chain seq x y z
N MET A 1 -23.37 -18.16 -0.40
CA MET A 1 -21.98 -18.63 -0.63
C MET A 1 -22.01 -20.07 -1.13
N VAL A 2 -21.12 -20.44 -2.05
CA VAL A 2 -20.97 -21.83 -2.53
C VAL A 2 -19.79 -22.48 -1.79
N ARG A 3 -19.99 -23.65 -1.17
CA ARG A 3 -18.91 -24.37 -0.47
C ARG A 3 -18.02 -25.07 -1.49
N LYS A 4 -16.72 -24.83 -1.40
CA LYS A 4 -15.68 -25.55 -2.17
C LYS A 4 -14.75 -26.26 -1.18
N GLN A 5 -14.20 -27.40 -1.58
CA GLN A 5 -13.18 -28.13 -0.83
C GLN A 5 -11.87 -28.07 -1.62
N LEU A 6 -10.76 -27.78 -0.94
CA LEU A 6 -9.44 -27.62 -1.54
C LEU A 6 -8.47 -28.55 -0.83
N TYR A 7 -7.59 -29.20 -1.58
CA TYR A 7 -6.45 -29.93 -1.02
C TYR A 7 -5.29 -28.96 -0.80
N LEU A 8 -4.77 -28.93 0.41
CA LEU A 8 -3.59 -28.15 0.79
C LEU A 8 -2.51 -29.09 1.31
N THR A 9 -1.26 -28.77 1.01
CA THR A 9 -0.14 -29.39 1.72
C THR A 9 -0.16 -28.99 3.20
N SER A 10 0.43 -29.79 4.07
CA SER A 10 0.53 -29.47 5.50
C SER A 10 1.24 -28.15 5.75
N GLU A 11 2.24 -27.80 4.93
CA GLU A 11 2.93 -26.51 5.03
C GLU A 11 2.00 -25.34 4.69
N GLN A 12 1.19 -25.46 3.63
CA GLN A 12 0.23 -24.44 3.23
C GLN A 12 -0.83 -24.20 4.30
N ASP A 13 -1.37 -25.27 4.90
CA ASP A 13 -2.33 -25.19 6.02
C ASP A 13 -1.74 -24.43 7.22
N GLN A 14 -0.51 -24.76 7.63
CA GLN A 14 0.18 -24.07 8.73
C GLN A 14 0.44 -22.59 8.42
N ARG A 15 0.81 -22.27 7.17
CA ARG A 15 1.02 -20.88 6.75
C ARG A 15 -0.30 -20.11 6.70
N LEU A 16 -1.38 -20.73 6.24
CA LEU A 16 -2.71 -20.14 6.19
C LEU A 16 -3.19 -19.79 7.60
N LYS A 17 -3.12 -20.74 8.54
CA LYS A 17 -3.48 -20.55 9.95
C LYS A 17 -2.71 -19.40 10.60
N ARG A 18 -1.38 -19.41 10.47
CA ARG A 18 -0.53 -18.35 11.03
C ARG A 18 -0.88 -16.99 10.44
N ARG A 19 -1.09 -16.90 9.13
CA ARG A 19 -1.40 -15.64 8.47
C ARG A 19 -2.78 -15.11 8.84
N ALA A 20 -3.77 -16.00 8.93
CA ALA A 20 -5.13 -15.66 9.36
C ALA A 20 -5.13 -15.09 10.79
N ALA A 21 -4.41 -15.75 11.71
CA ALA A 21 -4.24 -15.28 13.09
C ALA A 21 -3.55 -13.92 13.19
N GLN A 22 -2.46 -13.71 12.44
CA GLN A 22 -1.75 -12.42 12.39
C GLN A 22 -2.64 -11.27 11.91
N LEU A 23 -3.57 -11.55 11.00
CA LEU A 23 -4.47 -10.55 10.42
C LEU A 23 -5.80 -10.43 11.20
N GLY A 24 -6.01 -11.21 12.25
CA GLY A 24 -7.24 -11.19 13.04
C GLY A 24 -8.49 -11.61 12.26
N MET A 25 -8.35 -12.51 11.26
CA MET A 25 -9.45 -12.97 10.42
C MET A 25 -9.52 -14.50 10.35
N SER A 26 -10.65 -15.04 9.87
CA SER A 26 -10.78 -16.48 9.66
C SER A 26 -9.99 -16.93 8.43
N GLU A 27 -9.58 -18.20 8.40
CA GLU A 27 -8.91 -18.80 7.25
C GLU A 27 -9.75 -18.70 5.97
N ALA A 28 -11.07 -18.87 6.10
CA ALA A 28 -12.01 -18.75 4.98
C ALA A 28 -12.08 -17.32 4.41
N GLU A 29 -12.03 -16.29 5.27
CA GLU A 29 -11.96 -14.89 4.84
C GLU A 29 -10.67 -14.62 4.08
N LEU A 30 -9.54 -15.10 4.61
CA LEU A 30 -8.24 -14.91 3.97
C LEU A 30 -8.18 -15.60 2.60
N VAL A 31 -8.66 -16.84 2.49
CA VAL A 31 -8.74 -17.57 1.21
C VAL A 31 -9.65 -16.85 0.23
N ARG A 32 -10.81 -16.34 0.68
CA ARG A 32 -11.72 -15.60 -0.19
C ARG A 32 -11.07 -14.32 -0.73
N ARG A 33 -10.45 -13.50 0.11
CA ARG A 33 -9.77 -12.27 -0.33
C ARG A 33 -8.63 -12.55 -1.30
N ALA A 34 -7.88 -13.63 -1.06
CA ALA A 34 -6.83 -14.07 -1.98
C ALA A 34 -7.40 -14.51 -3.34
N LEU A 35 -8.52 -15.26 -3.33
CA LEU A 35 -9.25 -15.63 -4.55
C LEU A 35 -9.81 -14.40 -5.27
N ASP A 36 -10.43 -13.47 -4.55
CA ASP A 36 -10.98 -12.24 -5.11
C ASP A 36 -9.87 -11.41 -5.76
N ALA A 37 -8.70 -11.27 -5.12
CA ALA A 37 -7.55 -10.58 -5.70
C ALA A 37 -6.97 -11.29 -6.93
N ALA A 38 -6.88 -12.63 -6.89
CA ALA A 38 -6.40 -13.42 -8.02
C ALA A 38 -7.35 -13.27 -9.22
N LEU A 39 -8.66 -13.38 -9.00
CA LEU A 39 -9.69 -13.32 -10.03
C LEU A 39 -10.02 -11.88 -10.49
N ALA A 40 -9.76 -10.87 -9.65
CA ALA A 40 -9.86 -9.46 -10.06
C ALA A 40 -8.87 -9.13 -11.19
N SER A 41 -7.75 -9.85 -11.27
CA SER A 41 -6.78 -9.73 -12.36
C SER A 41 -7.36 -10.15 -13.72
N ASP A 42 -8.39 -11.00 -13.73
CA ASP A 42 -9.10 -11.43 -14.94
C ASP A 42 -10.19 -10.44 -15.36
N THR A 43 -10.52 -9.46 -14.50
CA THR A 43 -11.61 -8.49 -14.74
C THR A 43 -11.10 -7.21 -15.40
N GLU A 44 -9.83 -6.86 -15.20
CA GLU A 44 -9.20 -5.71 -15.86
C GLU A 44 -8.31 -6.18 -17.02
N PRO A 45 -8.52 -5.67 -18.26
CA PRO A 45 -7.64 -5.98 -19.37
C PRO A 45 -6.19 -5.69 -18.97
N LEU A 46 -5.25 -6.56 -19.36
CA LEU A 46 -3.80 -6.36 -19.14
C LEU A 46 -3.32 -4.96 -19.57
N ALA A 47 -3.98 -4.35 -20.56
CA ALA A 47 -3.77 -2.97 -20.98
C ALA A 47 -4.01 -1.93 -19.88
N VAL A 48 -5.02 -2.13 -19.01
CA VAL A 48 -5.36 -1.26 -17.89
C VAL A 48 -4.37 -1.42 -16.73
N GLN A 49 -3.89 -2.64 -16.49
CA GLN A 49 -2.84 -2.90 -15.50
C GLN A 49 -1.50 -2.25 -15.91
N ASN A 50 -1.15 -2.35 -17.19
CA ASN A 50 0.04 -1.72 -17.74
C ASN A 50 -0.04 -0.19 -17.71
N THR A 51 -1.21 0.40 -17.97
CA THR A 51 -1.41 1.86 -17.87
C THR A 51 -1.37 2.36 -16.44
N ARG A 52 -1.92 1.63 -15.46
CA ARG A 52 -1.77 1.99 -14.04
C ARG A 52 -0.30 1.97 -13.62
N ARG A 53 0.46 0.96 -14.04
CA ARG A 53 1.89 0.88 -13.71
C ARG A 53 2.69 2.00 -14.37
N ALA A 54 2.44 2.27 -15.65
CA ALA A 54 3.06 3.38 -16.37
C ALA A 54 2.72 4.74 -15.72
N ALA A 55 1.47 4.96 -15.29
CA ALA A 55 1.08 6.19 -14.61
C ALA A 55 1.78 6.39 -13.25
N LEU A 56 2.03 5.31 -12.51
CA LEU A 56 2.81 5.37 -11.27
C LEU A 56 4.29 5.66 -11.55
N GLU A 57 4.86 5.02 -12.58
CA GLU A 57 6.24 5.27 -13.01
C GLU A 57 6.43 6.72 -13.46
N GLU A 58 5.48 7.28 -14.22
CA GLU A 58 5.47 8.69 -14.63
C GLU A 58 5.36 9.63 -13.42
N PHE A 59 4.47 9.31 -12.46
CA PHE A 59 4.34 10.10 -11.23
C PHE A 59 5.63 10.14 -10.42
N PHE A 60 6.28 8.98 -10.22
CA PHE A 60 7.54 8.91 -9.49
C PHE A 60 8.67 9.64 -10.23
N ALA A 61 8.76 9.51 -11.55
CA ALA A 61 9.72 10.26 -12.35
C ALA A 61 9.51 11.79 -12.20
N GLY A 62 8.26 12.25 -12.15
CA GLY A 62 7.94 13.65 -11.88
C GLY A 62 8.34 14.09 -10.46
N ALA A 63 8.10 13.24 -9.46
CA ALA A 63 8.49 13.52 -8.08
C ALA A 63 10.02 13.60 -7.93
N ASP A 64 10.76 12.69 -8.55
CA ASP A 64 12.22 12.69 -8.57
C ASP A 64 12.77 13.95 -9.25
N ALA A 65 12.19 14.37 -10.38
CA ALA A 65 12.58 15.62 -11.05
C ALA A 65 12.34 16.87 -10.19
N ILE A 66 11.27 16.89 -9.39
CA ILE A 66 11.00 17.97 -8.43
C ILE A 66 12.07 17.97 -7.32
N VAL A 67 12.43 16.80 -6.80
CA VAL A 67 13.49 16.67 -5.79
C VAL A 67 14.84 17.09 -6.37
N ASP A 68 15.18 16.73 -7.60
CA ASP A 68 16.43 17.15 -8.22
C ASP A 68 16.48 18.66 -8.44
N HIS A 69 15.36 19.27 -8.83
CA HIS A 69 15.29 20.70 -9.12
C HIS A 69 15.23 21.56 -7.85
N TYR A 70 14.47 21.15 -6.84
CA TYR A 70 14.19 21.95 -5.64
C TYR A 70 14.79 21.37 -4.35
N GLY A 71 15.15 20.09 -4.31
CA GLY A 71 15.74 19.44 -3.14
C GLY A 71 17.02 20.10 -2.62
N PRO A 72 17.95 20.54 -3.49
CA PRO A 72 19.15 21.26 -3.04
C PRO A 72 18.86 22.61 -2.37
N SER A 73 17.74 23.27 -2.70
CA SER A 73 17.39 24.60 -2.22
C SER A 73 16.45 24.62 -1.01
N ILE A 74 15.67 23.55 -0.80
CA ILE A 74 14.71 23.45 0.31
C ILE A 74 15.38 23.01 1.62
N GLY A 75 16.57 22.41 1.56
CA GLY A 75 17.29 21.94 2.74
C GLY A 75 16.50 20.85 3.51
N ARG A 76 16.85 20.63 4.79
CA ARG A 76 16.15 19.63 5.61
C ARG A 76 14.85 20.24 6.14
N LEU A 77 13.70 19.77 5.64
CA LEU A 77 12.39 20.18 6.16
C LEU A 77 12.19 19.62 7.56
N ASN A 78 12.42 20.45 8.58
CA ASN A 78 12.09 20.15 9.97
C ASN A 78 10.75 20.79 10.34
N ARG A 79 9.75 19.96 10.61
CA ARG A 79 8.42 20.41 11.02
C ARG A 79 8.46 21.32 12.25
N VAL A 80 9.31 21.01 13.23
CA VAL A 80 9.39 21.76 14.49
C VAL A 80 9.90 23.18 14.23
N GLU A 81 10.92 23.34 13.40
CA GLU A 81 11.46 24.65 13.01
C GLU A 81 10.45 25.44 12.18
N LEU A 82 9.76 24.78 11.24
CA LEU A 82 8.80 25.41 10.33
C LEU A 82 7.62 26.06 11.07
N TYR A 83 7.20 25.51 12.21
CA TYR A 83 6.06 26.01 12.98
C TYR A 83 6.44 26.69 14.30
N ALA A 84 7.72 26.79 14.64
CA ALA A 84 8.20 27.33 15.92
C ALA A 84 7.65 28.75 16.19
N GLU A 85 7.65 29.64 15.19
CA GLU A 85 7.15 31.01 15.34
C GLU A 85 5.63 31.07 15.56
N ARG A 86 4.87 30.18 14.90
CA ARG A 86 3.41 30.10 15.05
C ARG A 86 3.06 29.56 16.44
N GLU A 87 3.74 28.51 16.88
CA GLU A 87 3.52 27.91 18.20
C GLU A 87 3.92 28.88 19.32
N ALA A 88 5.02 29.63 19.16
CA ALA A 88 5.43 30.66 20.12
C ALA A 88 4.42 31.83 20.22
N LYS A 89 3.74 32.18 19.12
CA LYS A 89 2.68 33.20 19.13
C LYS A 89 1.39 32.70 19.79
N LEU A 90 1.08 31.40 19.66
CA LEU A 90 -0.08 30.79 20.29
C LEU A 90 0.10 30.61 21.81
N LEU A 91 1.33 30.41 22.29
CA LEU A 91 1.63 30.29 23.72
C LEU A 91 1.62 31.60 24.50
N LYS A 92 1.63 32.76 23.81
CA LYS A 92 1.63 34.12 24.41
C LYS A 92 0.23 34.73 24.57
N ARG A 93 -0.83 33.95 24.35
CA ARG A 93 -2.24 34.31 24.62
C ARG A 93 -2.74 33.55 25.82
#